data_AF-A0A7Y9HTA9-F1
#
_entry.id   AF-A0A7Y9HTA9-F1
#
_cell.length_a   1.000
_cell.length_b   1.000
_cell.length_c   1.000
_cell.angle_alpha   90.00
_cell.angle_beta   90.00
_cell.angle_gamma   90.00
#
_symmetry.space_group_name_H-M   'P 1'
#
loop_
_entity.id
_entity.type
_entity.pdbx_description
1 polymer ?
#
loop_
_entity_poly.entity_id
_entity_poly.type
_entity_poly.pdbx_seq_one_letter_code
_entity_poly.pdbx_strand_id
1 'polypeptide(L)' 'MRINIAVGLATLYLVALTILRQSTASPTLCAFMYLFLPFVIVIMVYLVLTDKNFNYPELTEGEEWGYRDKDKNGLGLF' A
#
# COMPACT_ATOMS: atom_id res chain seq x y z
N MET A 1 7.20 7.94 8.92
CA MET A 1 5.72 7.94 9.07
C MET A 1 5.32 6.50 9.24
N ARG A 2 4.58 6.09 10.28
CA ARG A 2 4.20 4.68 10.45
C ARG A 2 3.48 4.24 9.16
N ILE A 3 3.95 3.21 8.45
CA ILE A 3 3.36 2.68 7.20
C ILE A 3 1.82 2.64 7.25
N ASN A 4 1.26 2.25 8.40
CA ASN A 4 -0.18 2.21 8.67
C ASN A 4 -0.90 3.54 8.38
N ILE A 5 -0.25 4.69 8.58
CA ILE A 5 -0.80 6.00 8.26
C ILE A 5 -0.82 6.23 6.74
N ALA A 6 0.23 5.84 6.02
CA ALA A 6 0.30 5.98 4.56
C ALA A 6 -0.80 5.15 3.88
N VAL A 7 -0.88 3.88 4.29
CA VAL A 7 -1.89 2.94 3.81
C VAL A 7 -3.28 3.39 4.24
N GLY A 8 -3.44 3.85 5.49
CA GLY A 8 -4.70 4.34 6.02
C GLY A 8 -5.24 5.54 5.25
N LEU A 9 -4.39 6.53 4.94
CA LEU A 9 -4.76 7.70 4.14
C LEU A 9 -5.14 7.33 2.70
N ALA A 10 -4.36 6.45 2.06
CA ALA A 10 -4.66 5.97 0.71
C ALA A 10 -5.99 5.17 0.67
N THR A 11 -6.23 4.34 1.69
CA THR A 11 -7.47 3.58 1.83
C THR A 11 -8.66 4.52 2.05
N LEU A 12 -8.53 5.49 2.96
CA LEU A 12 -9.58 6.46 3.22
C LEU A 12 -9.93 7.25 1.95
N TYR A 13 -8.93 7.63 1.17
CA TYR A 13 -9.11 8.30 -0.12
C TYR A 13 -9.94 7.46 -1.10
N LEU A 14 -9.61 6.16 -1.22
CA LEU A 14 -10.34 5.23 -2.09
C LEU A 14 -11.78 5.00 -1.60
N VAL A 15 -11.99 4.88 -0.30
CA VAL A 15 -13.33 4.75 0.28
C VAL A 15 -14.16 6.01 0.03
N ALA A 16 -13.56 7.19 0.18
CA ALA A 16 -14.25 8.44 -0.14
C ALA A 16 -14.62 8.50 -1.63
N LEU A 17 -13.72 8.07 -2.53
CA LEU A 17 -13.99 8.00 -3.97
C LEU A 17 -15.13 7.03 -4.31
N THR A 18 -15.17 5.85 -3.69
CA THR A 18 -16.24 4.87 -3.94
C THR A 18 -17.59 5.36 -3.42
N ILE A 19 -17.64 5.96 -2.23
CA ILE A 19 -18.87 6.58 -1.70
C ILE A 19 -19.33 7.70 -2.63
N LEU A 20 -18.42 8.58 -3.05
CA LEU A 20 -18.74 9.70 -3.92
C LEU A 20 -19.30 9.23 -5.26
N ARG A 21 -18.73 8.17 -5.83
CA ARG A 21 -19.20 7.56 -7.09
C ARG A 21 -20.59 6.94 -6.96
N GLN A 22 -20.92 6.35 -5.82
CA GLN A 22 -22.22 5.72 -5.58
C GLN A 22 -23.30 6.73 -5.21
N SER A 23 -22.90 7.85 -4.60
CA SER A 23 -23.79 8.98 -4.36
C SER A 23 -24.07 9.72 -5.67
N THR A 24 -25.23 10.39 -5.77
CA THR A 24 -25.53 11.34 -6.86
C THR A 24 -24.74 12.65 -6.71
N ALA A 25 -23.53 12.59 -6.12
CA ALA A 25 -22.70 13.74 -5.85
C ALA A 25 -22.08 14.34 -7.12
N SER A 26 -21.48 15.52 -6.96
CA SER A 26 -20.92 16.31 -8.06
C SER A 26 -19.96 15.49 -8.95
N PRO A 27 -20.27 15.31 -10.25
CA PRO A 27 -19.38 14.64 -11.20
C PRO A 27 -18.00 15.30 -11.26
N THR A 28 -17.94 16.62 -11.08
CA THR A 28 -16.71 17.41 -11.07
C THR A 28 -15.78 16.98 -9.94
N LEU A 29 -16.32 16.78 -8.73
CA LEU A 29 -15.52 16.33 -7.59
C LEU A 29 -14.98 14.92 -7.82
N CYS A 30 -15.79 14.03 -8.40
CA CYS A 30 -15.38 12.67 -8.74
C CYS A 30 -14.24 12.67 -9.78
N ALA A 31 -14.34 13.52 -10.81
CA ALA A 31 -13.29 13.68 -11.82
C ALA A 31 -11.97 14.19 -11.20
N PHE A 32 -12.03 15.17 -10.30
CA PHE A 32 -10.83 15.63 -9.58
C PHE A 32 -10.21 14.53 -8.74
N MET A 33 -11.00 13.76 -7.99
CA MET A 33 -10.46 12.66 -7.20
C MET A 33 -9.86 11.54 -8.08
N TYR A 34 -10.46 11.24 -9.22
CA TYR A 34 -9.87 10.29 -10.17
C TYR A 34 -8.54 10.81 -10.75
N LEU A 35 -8.44 12.11 -11.04
CA LEU A 35 -7.22 12.74 -11.55
C LEU A 35 -6.07 12.67 -10.54
N PHE A 36 -6.36 12.82 -9.24
CA PHE A 36 -5.35 12.80 -8.18
C PHE A 36 -4.99 11.40 -7.67
N LEU A 37 -5.78 10.38 -8.00
CA LEU A 37 -5.54 8.99 -7.64
C LEU A 37 -4.10 8.48 -7.90
N PRO A 38 -3.50 8.66 -9.10
CA PRO A 38 -2.12 8.20 -9.34
C PRO A 38 -1.12 8.83 -8.39
N PHE A 39 -1.28 10.11 -8.04
CA PHE A 39 -0.40 10.80 -7.09
C PHE A 39 -0.53 10.21 -5.68
N VAL A 40 -1.75 9.93 -5.23
CA VAL A 40 -2.00 9.30 -3.91
C VAL A 40 -1.30 7.93 -3.84
N ILE A 41 -1.41 7.11 -4.89
CA ILE A 41 -0.78 5.80 -4.94
C ILE A 41 0.75 5.91 -4.96
N VAL A 42 1.32 6.78 -5.81
CA VAL A 42 2.77 6.96 -5.90
C VAL A 42 3.35 7.47 -4.57
N ILE A 43 2.68 8.42 -3.92
CA ILE A 43 3.10 8.95 -2.61
C ILE A 43 3.04 7.83 -1.56
N MET A 44 1.97 7.04 -1.54
CA MET A 44 1.85 5.91 -0.62
C MET A 44 2.98 4.91 -0.81
N VAL A 45 3.26 4.49 -2.04
CA VAL A 45 4.36 3.56 -2.36
C VAL A 45 5.71 4.16 -1.94
N TYR A 46 5.96 5.42 -2.28
CA TYR A 46 7.19 6.11 -1.90
C TYR A 46 7.39 6.14 -0.37
N LEU A 47 6.33 6.45 0.38
CA LEU A 47 6.39 6.50 1.85
C LEU A 47 6.57 5.12 2.47
N VAL A 48 6.06 4.06 1.85
CA VAL A 48 6.28 2.67 2.29
C VAL A 48 7.72 2.23 2.01
N LEU A 49 8.24 2.49 0.81
CA LEU A 49 9.60 2.09 0.42
C LEU A 49 10.69 2.86 1.18
N THR A 50 10.40 4.10 1.58
CA THR A 50 11.35 4.94 2.34
C THR A 50 11.21 4.77 3.86
N ASP A 51 10.31 3.90 4.34
CA ASP A 51 10.18 3.66 5.77
C ASP A 51 11.37 2.85 6.29
N LYS A 52 12.25 3.50 7.06
CA LYS A 52 13.42 2.89 7.71
C LYS A 52 13.10 2.25 9.06
N ASN A 53 11.84 2.29 9.50
CA ASN A 53 11.45 1.75 10.80
C ASN A 53 11.40 0.21 10.84
N PHE A 54 11.50 -0.46 9.69
CA PHE A 54 11.65 -1.90 9.62
C PHE A 54 13.07 -2.28 9.16
N ASN A 55 13.83 -2.92 10.05
CA ASN A 55 15.01 -3.67 9.67
C ASN A 55 14.54 -4.92 8.91
N TYR A 56 14.55 -4.84 7.59
CA TYR A 56 14.35 -6.02 6.77
C TYR A 56 15.64 -6.85 6.80
N PRO A 57 15.58 -8.16 7.08
CA PRO A 57 16.75 -9.01 6.94
C PRO A 57 17.21 -8.96 5.48
N GLU A 58 18.51 -8.72 5.28
CA GLU A 58 19.12 -8.83 3.96
C GLU A 58 19.01 -10.28 3.49
N LEU A 59 18.69 -10.46 2.20
CA LEU A 59 18.66 -11.78 1.58
C LEU A 59 20.08 -12.33 1.57
N THR A 60 20.27 -13.52 2.14
CA THR A 60 21.51 -14.27 2.03
C THR A 60 21.65 -14.90 0.64
N GLU A 61 22.88 -15.27 0.25
CA GLU A 61 23.13 -15.92 -1.04
C GLU A 61 22.30 -17.20 -1.17
N GLY A 62 21.47 -17.28 -2.22
CA GLY A 62 20.60 -18.42 -2.49
C GLY A 62 19.16 -18.28 -1.97
N GLU A 63 18.79 -17.17 -1.32
CA GLU A 63 17.41 -16.92 -0.90
C GLU A 63 16.56 -16.30 -2.02
N GLU A 64 15.37 -16.86 -2.22
CA GLU A 64 14.39 -16.37 -3.19
C GLU A 64 13.58 -15.19 -2.64
N TRP A 65 13.34 -14.20 -3.50
CA TRP A 65 12.45 -13.08 -3.21
C TRP A 65 11.02 -13.60 -3.02
N GLY A 66 10.43 -13.36 -1.84
CA GLY A 66 9.00 -13.60 -1.60
C GLY A 66 8.66 -14.61 -0.48
N TYR A 67 9.63 -15.37 0.05
CA TYR A 67 9.40 -16.26 1.20
C TYR A 67 9.57 -15.58 2.58
N ARG A 68 9.54 -14.25 2.60
CA ARG A 68 9.82 -13.42 3.80
C ARG A 68 8.81 -13.53 4.93
N ASP A 69 7.59 -14.01 4.65
CA ASP A 69 6.48 -14.00 5.62
C ASP A 69 6.16 -15.36 6.24
N LYS A 70 6.92 -16.42 5.91
CA LYS A 70 6.71 -17.76 6.49
C LYS A 70 7.90 -18.18 7.34
N ASP A 71 7.61 -18.68 8.54
CA ASP A 71 8.58 -19.42 9.34
C ASP A 71 9.08 -20.61 8.49
N LYS A 72 10.41 -20.66 8.29
CA LYS A 72 11.06 -21.70 7.47
C LYS A 72 10.76 -23.10 8.02
N ASN A 73 10.52 -23.21 9.33
CA ASN A 73 10.15 -24.47 9.99
C ASN A 73 8.70 -24.92 9.72
N GLY A 74 7.85 -24.04 9.15
CA GLY A 74 6.47 -24.34 8.76
C GLY A 74 6.27 -24.65 7.28
N LEU A 75 7.35 -24.64 6.48
CA LEU A 75 7.27 -24.84 5.02
C LEU A 75 7.21 -26.32 4.58
N GLY A 76 7.18 -27.27 5.51
CA GLY A 76 6.74 -28.65 5.23
C GLY A 76 7.49 -29.39 4.12
N LEU A 77 8.76 -29.04 3.88
CA LEU A 77 9.63 -29.80 2.98
C LEU A 77 10.20 -30.99 3.75
N PHE A 78 9.61 -32.16 3.53
CA PHE A 78 10.26 -33.47 3.67
C PHE A 78 10.92 -33.84 2.34
#